data_AF-A0A0H5PJI4-F1
#
_entry.id   AF-A0A0H5PJI4-F1
#
_cell.length_a   1.000
_cell.length_b   1.000
_cell.length_c   1.000
_cell.angle_alpha   90.00
_cell.angle_beta   90.00
_cell.angle_gamma   90.00
#
_symmetry.space_group_name_H-M   'P 1'
#
loop_
_entity.id
_entity.type
_entity.pdbx_description
1 polymer ?
#
loop_
_entity_poly.entity_id
_entity_poly.type
_entity_poly.pdbx_seq_one_letter_code
_entity_poly.pdbx_strand_id
1 'polypeptide(L)' 'MSMDPDPARTPDLEPGGGVRPGDTPPDTPQTSGLSAPEPRTSKHFPPTGVAAVAVMVLLVAVFVAVAVALIVSMF' A
#
# COMPACT_ATOMS: atom_id res chain seq x y z
N MET A 1 -29.38 0.74 -15.36
CA MET A 1 -30.37 1.81 -15.20
C MET A 1 -29.92 2.64 -14.01
N SER A 2 -29.29 3.79 -14.23
CA SER A 2 -28.88 4.67 -13.13
C SER A 2 -30.15 5.33 -12.58
N MET A 3 -30.44 5.15 -11.29
CA MET A 3 -31.53 5.82 -10.56
C MET A 3 -31.01 7.16 -10.03
N ASP A 4 -30.39 7.98 -10.89
CA ASP A 4 -29.95 9.31 -10.50
C ASP A 4 -31.10 10.27 -10.78
N PRO A 5 -31.73 10.90 -9.75
CA PRO A 5 -32.83 11.80 -9.98
C PRO A 5 -32.35 13.03 -10.77
N ASP A 6 -33.08 13.36 -11.83
CA ASP A 6 -32.82 14.52 -12.67
C ASP A 6 -32.80 15.80 -11.80
N PRO A 7 -31.67 16.55 -11.73
CA PRO A 7 -31.54 17.74 -10.89
C PRO A 7 -32.59 18.81 -11.17
N ALA A 8 -33.12 18.85 -12.40
CA ALA A 8 -34.19 19.75 -12.79
C ALA A 8 -35.56 19.39 -12.17
N ARG A 9 -35.69 18.21 -11.55
CA ARG A 9 -36.92 17.68 -10.94
C ARG A 9 -36.83 17.47 -9.44
N THR A 10 -35.65 17.61 -8.83
CA THR A 10 -35.47 17.64 -7.38
C THR A 10 -35.57 19.08 -6.89
N PRO A 11 -36.61 19.43 -6.11
CA PRO A 11 -36.67 20.73 -5.45
C PRO A 11 -35.44 20.92 -4.56
N ASP A 12 -34.93 22.16 -4.52
CA ASP A 12 -33.79 22.63 -3.71
C ASP A 12 -32.36 22.23 -4.13
N LEU A 13 -32.14 21.61 -5.30
CA LEU A 13 -30.79 21.45 -5.85
C LEU A 13 -30.43 22.59 -6.82
N GLU A 14 -29.44 23.41 -6.47
CA GLU A 14 -28.81 24.28 -7.46
C GLU A 14 -28.15 23.45 -8.57
N PRO A 15 -27.99 23.98 -9.80
CA PRO A 15 -27.40 23.25 -10.94
C PRO A 15 -26.00 22.63 -10.69
N GLY A 16 -25.32 23.01 -9.60
CA GLY A 16 -24.04 22.46 -9.15
C GLY A 16 -24.14 21.31 -8.14
N GLY A 17 -25.34 20.79 -7.83
CA GLY A 17 -25.54 19.71 -6.85
C GLY A 17 -25.41 20.13 -5.38
N GLY A 18 -25.42 21.44 -5.12
CA GLY A 18 -25.50 22.02 -3.79
C GLY A 18 -26.94 22.35 -3.40
N VAL A 19 -27.15 22.59 -2.12
CA VAL A 19 -28.39 23.16 -1.56
C VAL A 19 -28.09 24.53 -0.97
N ARG A 20 -29.11 25.35 -0.72
CA ARG A 20 -28.94 26.65 -0.08
C ARG A 20 -28.45 26.48 1.38
N PRO A 21 -27.72 27.46 1.92
CA PRO A 21 -27.34 27.45 3.34
C PRO A 21 -28.58 27.37 4.24
N GLY A 22 -28.75 26.27 4.96
CA GLY A 22 -29.90 26.01 5.85
C GLY A 22 -30.76 24.82 5.43
N ASP A 23 -30.67 24.38 4.18
CA ASP A 23 -31.30 23.16 3.69
C ASP A 23 -30.42 21.94 4.00
N THR A 24 -31.04 20.77 4.17
CA THR A 24 -30.29 19.53 4.40
C THR A 24 -29.61 19.12 3.10
N PRO A 25 -28.27 19.01 3.04
CA PRO A 25 -27.57 18.57 1.83
C PRO A 25 -28.08 17.19 1.38
N PRO A 26 -28.15 16.92 0.06
CA PRO A 26 -28.43 15.58 -0.43
C PRO A 26 -27.40 14.60 0.13
N ASP A 27 -27.79 13.33 0.28
CA ASP A 27 -26.88 12.25 0.68
C ASP A 27 -25.68 12.27 -0.27
N THR A 28 -24.59 12.91 0.17
CA THR A 28 -23.32 12.81 -0.54
C THR A 28 -22.98 11.33 -0.60
N PRO A 29 -22.67 10.74 -1.77
CA PRO A 29 -21.99 9.47 -1.81
C PRO A 29 -20.60 9.69 -1.21
N GLN A 30 -20.54 9.74 0.12
CA GLN A 30 -19.32 9.60 0.86
C GLN A 30 -18.73 8.26 0.43
N THR A 31 -17.43 8.26 0.16
CA THR A 31 -16.56 7.07 0.03
C THR A 31 -16.21 6.52 -1.35
N SER A 32 -16.57 7.14 -2.48
CA SER A 32 -16.07 6.71 -3.82
C SER A 32 -14.54 6.79 -4.02
N GLY A 33 -13.77 7.14 -2.97
CA GLY A 33 -12.30 7.07 -2.94
C GLY A 33 -11.69 6.37 -1.72
N LEU A 34 -12.49 5.75 -0.82
CA LEU A 34 -11.98 5.09 0.39
C LEU A 34 -11.59 3.61 0.19
N SER A 35 -11.61 3.12 -1.04
CA SER A 35 -11.17 1.78 -1.38
C SER A 35 -10.36 1.81 -2.67
N ALA A 36 -9.18 2.45 -2.63
CA ALA A 36 -8.12 2.02 -3.53
C ALA A 36 -7.85 0.53 -3.21
N PRO A 37 -7.77 -0.36 -4.21
CA PRO A 37 -7.45 -1.77 -3.95
C PRO A 37 -6.17 -1.87 -3.14
N GLU A 38 -6.28 -2.32 -1.88
CA GLU A 38 -5.12 -2.58 -1.03
C GLU A 38 -4.22 -3.58 -1.76
N PRO A 39 -2.95 -3.25 -2.06
CA PRO A 39 -2.02 -4.20 -2.66
C PRO A 39 -2.00 -5.44 -1.78
N ARG A 40 -2.37 -6.60 -2.34
CA ARG A 40 -2.35 -7.85 -1.58
C ARG A 40 -0.93 -8.06 -1.07
N THR A 41 -0.75 -8.00 0.25
CA THR A 41 0.55 -8.31 0.86
C THR A 41 0.92 -9.75 0.49
N SER A 42 2.00 -9.92 -0.28
CA SER A 42 2.50 -11.24 -0.60
C SER A 42 3.14 -11.80 0.67
N LYS A 43 2.75 -13.01 1.08
CA LYS A 43 3.37 -13.73 2.21
C LYS A 43 4.79 -14.24 1.90
N HIS A 44 5.34 -13.91 0.73
CA HIS A 44 6.60 -14.46 0.26
C HIS A 44 7.74 -13.49 0.51
N PHE A 45 8.85 -14.02 1.01
CA PHE A 45 10.07 -13.25 1.13
C PHE A 45 10.53 -12.84 -0.29
N PRO A 46 10.82 -11.56 -0.54
CA PRO A 46 11.19 -11.12 -1.88
C PRO A 46 12.52 -11.76 -2.29
N PRO A 47 12.71 -12.05 -3.59
CA PRO A 47 13.94 -12.68 -4.08
C PRO A 47 15.19 -11.84 -3.77
N THR A 48 15.04 -10.52 -3.70
CA THR A 48 16.09 -9.59 -3.24
C THR A 48 16.51 -9.83 -1.79
N GLY A 49 15.55 -10.14 -0.92
CA GLY A 49 15.82 -10.52 0.47
C GLY A 49 16.56 -11.85 0.57
N VAL A 50 16.16 -12.86 -0.22
CA VAL A 50 16.86 -14.14 -0.28
C VAL A 50 18.30 -13.96 -0.74
N ALA A 51 18.52 -13.16 -1.79
CA ALA A 51 19.85 -12.83 -2.29
C ALA A 51 20.71 -12.11 -1.23
N ALA A 52 20.14 -11.15 -0.51
CA ALA A 52 20.85 -10.45 0.57
C ALA A 52 21.30 -11.39 1.69
N VAL A 53 20.42 -12.32 2.12
CA VAL A 53 20.76 -13.33 3.13
C VAL A 53 21.87 -14.25 2.62
N ALA A 54 21.79 -14.71 1.38
CA ALA A 54 22.82 -15.57 0.79
C ALA A 54 24.20 -14.89 0.76
N VAL A 55 24.26 -13.61 0.36
CA VAL A 55 25.49 -12.81 0.37
C VAL A 55 26.03 -12.65 1.78
N MET A 56 25.17 -12.37 2.77
CA MET A 56 25.58 -12.25 4.17
C MET A 56 26.21 -13.55 4.69
N VAL A 57 25.57 -14.70 4.44
CA VAL A 57 26.09 -16.02 4.84
C VAL A 57 27.46 -16.28 4.21
N LEU A 58 27.63 -15.94 2.93
CA LEU A 58 28.90 -16.08 2.24
C LEU A 58 30.00 -15.22 2.88
N LEU A 59 29.71 -13.97 3.20
CA LEU A 59 30.67 -13.07 3.86
C LEU A 59 31.10 -13.60 5.24
N VAL A 60 30.14 -14.07 6.04
CA VAL A 60 30.44 -14.67 7.35
C VAL A 60 31.30 -15.92 7.18
N ALA A 61 30.99 -16.79 6.22
CA ALA A 61 31.77 -18.00 5.95
C ALA A 61 33.22 -17.67 5.56
N VAL A 62 33.43 -16.69 4.69
CA VAL A 62 34.77 -16.22 4.31
C VAL A 62 35.51 -15.66 5.53
N PHE A 63 34.85 -14.84 6.34
CA PHE A 63 35.44 -14.27 7.54
C PHE A 63 35.90 -15.35 8.52
N VAL A 64 35.05 -16.35 8.78
CA VAL A 64 35.38 -17.49 9.64
C VAL A 64 36.54 -18.30 9.07
N ALA A 65 36.55 -18.57 7.76
CA ALA A 65 37.63 -19.30 7.11
C ALA A 65 38.98 -18.58 7.27
N VAL A 66 39.01 -17.27 7.07
CA VAL A 66 40.21 -16.44 7.27
C VAL A 66 40.66 -16.46 8.73
N ALA A 67 39.73 -16.29 9.68
CA ALA A 67 40.04 -16.32 11.10
C ALA A 67 40.66 -17.67 11.52
N VAL A 68 40.07 -18.78 11.06
CA VAL A 68 40.60 -20.13 11.31
C VAL A 68 41.99 -20.30 10.67
N ALA A 69 42.18 -19.85 9.43
CA ALA A 69 43.47 -19.94 8.75
C ALA A 69 44.57 -19.17 9.51
N LEU A 70 44.26 -17.97 10.02
CA LEU A 70 45.18 -17.17 10.82
C LEU A 70 45.54 -17.86 12.14
N ILE A 71 44.55 -18.42 12.85
CA ILE A 71 44.77 -19.16 14.08
C ILE A 71 45.68 -20.36 13.83
N VAL A 72 45.39 -21.16 12.81
CA VAL A 72 46.20 -22.33 12.45
C VAL A 72 47.62 -21.92 12.07
N SER A 73 47.81 -20.81 11.34
CA SER A 73 49.14 -20.33 10.95
C SER A 73 50.00 -19.81 12.11
N MET A 74 49.39 -19.57 13.27
CA MET A 74 50.07 -19.04 14.46
C MET A 74 50.57 -20.16 15.40
N PHE A 75 50.20 -21.42 15.14
CA PHE A 75 50.71 -22.61 15.83
C PHE A 75 51.78 -23.30 14.98
#